data_AF-A0A7Y3IVF6-F1
#
_entry.id   AF-A0A7Y3IVF6-F1
#
_cell.length_a   1.000
_cell.length_b   1.000
_cell.length_c   1.000
_cell.angle_alpha   90.00
_cell.angle_beta   90.00
_cell.angle_gamma   90.00
#
_symmetry.space_group_name_H-M   'P 1'
#
loop_
_entity.id
_entity.type
_entity.pdbx_description
1 polymer ?
#
loop_
_entity_poly.entity_id
_entity_poly.type
_entity_poly.pdbx_seq_one_letter_code
_entity_poly.pdbx_strand_id
1 'polypeptide(L)' 'LTRAEVRDYYAEKTGWQAENFDFYTVYGLFRLAVIVQQIYYRFAHGQTTNPAFASFGQVANYLEQRCMRQIDASTL' A
#
# COMPACT_ATOMS: atom_id res chain seq x y z
N LEU A 1 -16.86 -5.26 -9.20
CA LEU A 1 -15.52 -4.71 -9.48
C LEU A 1 -14.52 -5.28 -8.50
N THR A 2 -14.07 -6.49 -8.79
CA THR A 2 -12.88 -7.09 -8.21
C THR A 2 -11.63 -6.33 -8.70
N ARG A 3 -10.50 -6.51 -8.01
CA ARG A 3 -9.22 -5.90 -8.44
C ARG A 3 -8.85 -6.29 -9.88
N ALA A 4 -9.14 -7.54 -10.27
CA ALA A 4 -8.91 -8.01 -11.63
C ALA A 4 -9.80 -7.28 -12.64
N GLU A 5 -11.10 -7.16 -12.35
CA GLU A 5 -12.03 -6.45 -13.23
C GLU A 5 -11.65 -4.96 -13.44
N VAL A 6 -11.13 -4.29 -12.39
CA VAL A 6 -10.65 -2.91 -12.50
C VAL A 6 -9.40 -2.81 -13.37
N ARG A 7 -8.44 -3.74 -13.20
CA ARG A 7 -7.23 -3.82 -14.03
C ARG A 7 -7.60 -4.06 -15.49
N ASP A 8 -8.47 -5.03 -15.75
CA ASP A 8 -8.85 -5.43 -17.10
C ASP A 8 -9.60 -4.31 -17.82
N TYR A 9 -10.50 -3.62 -17.11
CA TYR A 9 -11.15 -2.41 -17.62
C TYR A 9 -10.14 -1.30 -17.98
N TYR A 10 -9.16 -1.04 -17.11
CA TYR A 10 -8.15 -0.03 -17.39
C TYR A 10 -7.25 -0.43 -18.57
N ALA A 11 -6.85 -1.70 -18.65
CA ALA A 11 -6.06 -2.23 -19.74
C ALA A 11 -6.77 -2.12 -21.08
N GLU A 12 -8.08 -2.44 -21.13
CA GLU A 12 -8.92 -2.28 -22.32
C GLU A 12 -8.95 -0.82 -22.80
N LYS A 13 -9.11 0.14 -21.88
CA LYS A 13 -9.21 1.57 -22.24
C LYS A 13 -7.89 2.22 -22.62
N THR A 14 -6.77 1.71 -22.10
CA THR A 14 -5.44 2.33 -22.30
C THR A 14 -4.57 1.60 -23.31
N GLY A 15 -4.95 0.37 -23.70
CA GLY A 15 -4.11 -0.50 -24.52
C GLY A 15 -2.87 -1.03 -23.80
N TRP A 16 -2.71 -0.74 -22.51
CA TRP A 16 -1.59 -1.18 -21.70
C TRP A 16 -1.92 -2.50 -21.00
N GLN A 17 -1.13 -3.54 -21.26
CA GLN A 17 -1.24 -4.81 -20.55
C GLN A 17 0.00 -5.03 -19.68
N ALA A 18 -0.19 -5.02 -18.36
CA ALA A 18 0.81 -5.51 -17.43
C ALA A 18 0.59 -7.01 -17.22
N GLU A 19 1.51 -7.83 -17.73
CA GLU A 19 1.48 -9.29 -17.52
C GLU A 19 1.57 -9.63 -16.02
N ASN A 20 2.34 -8.86 -15.24
CA ASN A 20 2.40 -9.00 -13.79
C ASN A 20 2.17 -7.67 -13.06
N PHE A 21 1.16 -7.66 -12.18
CA PHE A 21 0.75 -6.49 -11.39
C PHE A 21 1.24 -6.54 -9.93
N ASP A 22 1.96 -7.60 -9.54
CA ASP A 22 2.42 -7.82 -8.17
C ASP A 22 3.40 -6.73 -7.74
N PHE A 23 4.35 -6.36 -8.61
CA PHE A 23 5.27 -5.25 -8.35
C PHE A 23 4.53 -3.95 -8.01
N TYR A 24 3.56 -3.54 -8.83
CA TYR A 24 2.79 -2.31 -8.62
C TYR A 24 1.95 -2.37 -7.35
N THR A 25 1.41 -3.56 -7.03
CA THR A 25 0.66 -3.79 -5.79
C THR A 25 1.54 -3.64 -4.56
N VAL A 26 2.72 -4.28 -4.55
CA VAL A 26 3.70 -4.19 -3.46
C VAL A 26 4.20 -2.75 -3.32
N TYR A 27 4.56 -2.10 -4.44
CA TYR A 27 5.01 -0.70 -4.43
C TYR A 27 3.95 0.25 -3.86
N GLY A 28 2.68 0.08 -4.26
CA GLY A 28 1.57 0.87 -3.74
C GLY A 28 1.37 0.70 -2.23
N LEU A 29 1.42 -0.54 -1.74
CA LEU A 29 1.31 -0.86 -0.32
C LEU A 29 2.50 -0.30 0.48
N PHE A 30 3.72 -0.46 -0.02
CA PHE A 30 4.94 0.04 0.61
C PHE A 30 4.92 1.56 0.70
N ARG A 31 4.58 2.25 -0.39
CA ARG A 31 4.46 3.71 -0.39
C ARG A 31 3.43 4.19 0.63
N LEU A 32 2.30 3.49 0.76
CA LEU A 32 1.28 3.82 1.77
C LEU A 32 1.81 3.59 3.19
N ALA A 33 2.52 2.48 3.44
CA ALA A 33 3.14 2.18 4.73
C ALA A 33 4.08 3.30 5.17
N VAL A 34 4.97 3.76 4.27
CA VAL A 34 5.91 4.86 4.54
C VAL A 34 5.18 6.16 4.85
N ILE A 35 4.13 6.52 4.10
CA ILE A 35 3.33 7.73 4.38
C ILE A 35 2.73 7.67 5.79
N VAL A 36 2.10 6.54 6.14
CA VAL A 36 1.48 6.32 7.45
C VAL A 36 2.54 6.35 8.56
N GLN A 37 3.69 5.72 8.35
CA GLN A 37 4.81 5.71 9.30
C GLN A 37 5.35 7.11 9.55
N GLN A 38 5.47 7.94 8.51
CA GLN A 38 5.90 9.34 8.65
C GLN A 38 4.89 10.19 9.43
N ILE A 39 3.59 9.99 9.22
CA ILE A 39 2.55 10.66 10.00
C ILE A 39 2.65 10.25 11.48
N TYR A 40 2.79 8.95 11.75
CA TYR A 40 2.97 8.43 13.11
C TYR A 40 4.24 8.99 13.78
N TYR A 41 5.36 9.03 13.05
CA TYR A 41 6.62 9.58 13.56
C TYR A 41 6.44 11.02 14.06
N ARG A 42 5.79 11.88 13.26
CA ARG A 42 5.50 13.27 13.65
C ARG A 42 4.60 13.35 14.88
N PHE A 43 3.59 12.47 14.98
CA PHE A 43 2.71 12.39 16.14
C PHE A 43 3.46 11.95 17.41
N ALA A 44 4.26 10.89 17.32
CA ALA A 44 5.05 10.35 18.43
C ALA A 44 6.07 11.35 18.98
N HIS A 45 6.59 12.25 18.14
CA HIS A 45 7.51 13.32 18.52
C HIS A 45 6.80 14.63 18.91
N GLY A 46 5.47 14.65 19.00
CA GLY A 46 4.70 15.83 19.39
C GLY A 46 4.67 16.96 18.36
N GLN A 47 5.12 16.71 17.13
CA GLN A 47 5.05 17.69 16.02
C GLN A 47 3.61 17.84 15.49
N THR A 48 2.74 16.88 15.77
CA THR A 48 1.29 16.96 15.58
C THR A 48 0.58 16.29 16.75
N THR A 49 -0.59 16.81 17.12
CA THR A 49 -1.34 16.39 18.32
C THR A 49 -2.67 15.70 18.00
N ASN A 50 -2.97 15.43 16.72
CA ASN A 50 -4.22 14.78 16.35
C ASN A 50 -4.26 13.34 16.86
N PRO A 51 -5.18 12.99 17.79
CA PRO A 51 -5.23 11.66 18.39
C PRO A 51 -5.56 10.54 17.37
N ALA A 52 -6.15 10.88 16.22
CA ALA A 52 -6.39 9.92 15.14
C ALA A 52 -5.10 9.27 14.62
N PHE A 53 -3.94 9.91 14.79
CA PHE A 53 -2.65 9.40 14.34
C PHE A 53 -1.97 8.45 15.34
N ALA A 54 -2.50 8.30 16.56
CA ALA A 54 -1.91 7.41 17.56
C ALA A 54 -1.86 5.93 17.12
N SER A 55 -2.84 5.50 16.34
CA SER A 55 -2.92 4.13 15.81
C SER A 55 -2.11 3.92 14.53
N PHE A 56 -1.55 4.98 13.93
CA PHE A 56 -0.92 4.87 12.62
C PHE A 56 0.34 4.00 12.63
N GLY A 57 1.05 3.88 13.77
CA GLY A 57 2.15 2.93 13.91
C GLY A 57 1.70 1.47 13.68
N GLN A 58 0.54 1.09 14.20
CA GLN A 58 -0.03 -0.25 13.98
C GLN A 58 -0.47 -0.44 12.53
N VAL A 59 -1.02 0.60 11.92
CA VAL A 59 -1.43 0.59 10.50
C VAL A 59 -0.20 0.42 9.58
N ALA A 60 0.90 1.10 9.87
CA ALA A 60 2.16 0.93 9.13
C ALA A 60 2.65 -0.53 9.19
N ASN A 61 2.71 -1.13 10.39
CA ASN A 61 3.10 -2.53 10.56
C ASN A 61 2.17 -3.50 9.80
N TYR A 62 0.86 -3.24 9.81
CA TYR A 62 -0.09 -4.05 9.05
C TYR A 62 0.15 -3.97 7.54
N LEU A 63 0.43 -2.77 7.02
CA LEU A 63 0.74 -2.57 5.60
C LEU A 63 2.05 -3.26 5.20
N GLU A 64 3.07 -3.22 6.05
CA GLU A 64 4.31 -3.99 5.84
C GLU A 64 4.04 -5.50 5.77
N GLN A 65 3.26 -6.05 6.71
CA GLN A 65 2.86 -7.47 6.67
C GLN A 65 2.04 -7.84 5.42
N ARG A 66 1.27 -6.89 4.88
CA ARG A 66 0.55 -7.07 3.61
C ARG A 66 1.51 -7.08 2.42
N CYS A 67 2.52 -6.21 2.41
CA CYS A 67 3.59 -6.24 1.40
C CYS A 67 4.28 -7.60 1.41
N MET A 68 4.75 -8.05 2.57
CA MET A 68 5.49 -9.33 2.69
C MET A 68 4.65 -10.50 2.20
N ARG A 69 3.38 -10.59 2.59
CA ARG A 69 2.48 -11.64 2.08
C ARG A 69 2.29 -11.61 0.57
N GLN A 70 2.24 -10.41 -0.03
CA GLN A 70 2.11 -10.29 -1.49
C GLN A 70 3.42 -10.68 -2.19
N ILE A 71 4.58 -10.37 -1.60
CA ILE A 71 5.89 -10.78 -2.09
C ILE A 71 6.02 -12.30 -2.03
N ASP A 72 5.67 -12.93 -0.91
CA ASP A 72 5.76 -14.39 -0.72
C ASP A 72 4.83 -15.17 -1.67
N ALA A 73 3.69 -14.57 -2.04
CA ALA A 73 2.73 -15.15 -2.98
C ALA A 73 3.01 -14.76 -4.46
N SER A 74 3.95 -13.85 -4.69
CA SER A 74 4.28 -13.36 -6.04
C SER A 74 4.99 -14.45 -6.83
N THR A 75 4.71 -14.49 -8.14
CA THR A 75 5.36 -15.41 -9.10
C THR A 75 6.25 -14.67 -10.10
N LEU A 76 6.44 -13.37 -9.87
CA LEU A 76 7.35 -12.47 -10.60
C LEU A 76 8.82 -12.88 -10.38
#